data_AF-A0A7Y4SIQ5-F1
#
_entry.id   AF-A0A7Y4SIQ5-F1
#
_cell.length_a   1.000
_cell.length_b   1.000
_cell.length_c   1.000
_cell.angle_alpha   90.00
_cell.angle_beta   90.00
_cell.angle_gamma   90.00
#
_symmetry.space_group_name_H-M   'P 1'
#
loop_
_entity.id
_entity.type
_entity.pdbx_description
1 polymer ?
#
loop_
_entity_poly.entity_id
_entity_poly.type
_entity_poly.pdbx_seq_one_letter_code
_entity_poly.pdbx_strand_id
1 'polypeptide(L)' 'MKRANGKTKSKSFAQGVGKALRRAAKVARKTARAYHTPIYVWENGKVVAKKP' A
#
# COMPACT_ATOMS: atom_id res chain seq x y z
N MET A 1 -30.79 -22.50 2.71
CA MET A 1 -30.26 -21.30 2.03
C MET A 1 -28.76 -21.17 2.28
N LYS A 2 -27.92 -21.23 1.24
CA LYS A 2 -26.45 -21.09 1.33
C LYS A 2 -26.13 -19.62 1.66
N ARG A 3 -25.64 -19.33 2.87
CA ARG A 3 -25.40 -17.94 3.31
C ARG A 3 -24.24 -17.32 2.52
N ALA A 4 -24.47 -16.19 1.85
CA ALA A 4 -23.49 -15.43 1.05
C ALA A 4 -22.38 -14.75 1.90
N ASN A 5 -22.07 -15.29 3.08
CA ASN A 5 -21.23 -14.66 4.09
C ASN A 5 -19.72 -14.70 3.78
N GLY A 6 -19.31 -15.37 2.70
CA GLY A 6 -17.93 -15.38 2.23
C GLY A 6 -17.51 -14.08 1.51
N LYS A 7 -18.44 -13.43 0.80
CA LYS A 7 -18.16 -12.20 0.02
C LYS A 7 -17.96 -10.96 0.89
N THR A 8 -18.58 -10.90 2.08
CA THR A 8 -18.43 -9.78 3.02
C THR A 8 -17.09 -9.86 3.77
N LYS A 9 -16.67 -11.05 4.16
CA LYS A 9 -15.37 -11.29 4.81
C LYS A 9 -14.18 -10.96 3.91
N SER A 10 -14.23 -11.32 2.62
CA SER A 10 -13.15 -10.99 1.67
C SER A 10 -13.02 -9.48 1.42
N LYS A 11 -14.14 -8.74 1.37
CA LYS A 11 -14.13 -7.28 1.27
C LYS A 11 -13.50 -6.62 2.50
N SER A 12 -13.86 -7.06 3.70
CA SER A 12 -13.28 -6.55 4.95
C SER A 12 -11.77 -6.81 5.02
N PHE A 13 -11.35 -8.01 4.63
CA PHE A 13 -9.93 -8.37 4.56
C PHE A 13 -9.16 -7.49 3.58
N ALA A 14 -9.65 -7.34 2.33
CA ALA A 14 -9.00 -6.48 1.33
C ALA A 14 -8.92 -5.02 1.78
N GLN A 15 -9.96 -4.50 2.44
CA GLN A 15 -9.93 -3.17 3.04
C GLN A 15 -8.89 -3.04 4.15
N GLY A 16 -8.74 -4.06 5.00
CA GLY A 16 -7.72 -4.15 6.03
C GLY A 16 -6.31 -4.09 5.44
N VAL A 17 -6.05 -4.92 4.42
CA VAL A 17 -4.78 -4.91 3.68
C VAL A 17 -4.52 -3.53 3.07
N GLY A 18 -5.51 -2.93 2.41
CA GLY A 18 -5.37 -1.59 1.84
C GLY A 18 -5.04 -0.52 2.89
N LYS A 19 -5.64 -0.58 4.08
CA LYS A 19 -5.31 0.32 5.20
C LYS A 19 -3.88 0.12 5.69
N ALA A 20 -3.44 -1.13 5.84
CA ALA A 20 -2.07 -1.47 6.27
C ALA A 20 -1.03 -0.96 5.26
N LEU A 21 -1.23 -1.23 3.97
CA LEU A 21 -0.34 -0.76 2.90
C LEU A 21 -0.23 0.77 2.86
N ARG A 22 -1.35 1.50 3.02
CA ARG A 22 -1.33 2.97 3.10
C ARG A 22 -0.52 3.48 4.29
N ARG A 23 -0.62 2.81 5.44
CA ARG A 23 0.18 3.16 6.64
C ARG A 23 1.66 2.89 6.40
N ALA A 24 2.03 1.74 5.85
CA ALA A 24 3.40 1.42 5.50
C ALA A 24 4.01 2.46 4.54
N ALA A 25 3.28 2.85 3.49
CA ALA A 25 3.73 3.87 2.54
C ALA A 25 3.94 5.25 3.19
N LYS A 26 3.16 5.62 4.21
CA LYS A 26 3.38 6.86 4.98
C LYS A 26 4.68 6.80 5.77
N VAL A 27 4.95 5.69 6.44
CA VAL A 27 6.18 5.49 7.22
C VAL A 27 7.40 5.49 6.30
N ALA A 28 7.36 4.75 5.19
CA ALA A 28 8.44 4.71 4.21
C ALA A 28 8.79 6.11 3.69
N ARG A 29 7.79 6.93 3.34
CA ARG A 29 7.99 8.34 2.95
C ARG A 29 8.62 9.18 4.05
N LYS A 30 8.15 9.04 5.30
CA LYS A 30 8.72 9.78 6.44
C LYS A 30 10.20 9.46 6.60
N THR A 31 10.56 8.17 6.57
CA THR A 31 11.95 7.71 6.65
C THR A 31 12.76 8.23 5.47
N ALA A 32 12.24 8.11 4.25
CA ALA A 32 12.93 8.54 3.05
C ALA A 32 13.24 10.06 3.06
N ARG A 33 12.31 10.89 3.54
CA ARG A 33 12.54 12.32 3.76
C ARG A 33 13.64 12.59 4.78
N ALA A 34 13.63 11.85 5.90
CA ALA A 34 14.58 12.05 6.98
C ALA A 34 16.04 11.79 6.55
N TYR A 35 16.24 10.83 5.65
CA TYR A 35 17.58 10.46 5.16
C TYR A 35 17.88 11.01 3.75
N HIS A 36 17.02 11.88 3.22
CA HIS A 36 17.13 12.39 1.84
C HIS A 36 17.26 11.28 0.79
N THR A 37 16.64 10.13 1.03
CA THR A 37 16.68 8.99 0.11
C THR A 37 15.48 9.01 -0.85
N PRO A 38 15.69 8.70 -2.15
CA PRO A 38 14.59 8.58 -3.10
C PRO A 38 13.75 7.33 -2.84
N ILE A 39 12.49 7.38 -3.24
CA ILE A 39 11.59 6.22 -3.21
C ILE A 39 11.49 5.65 -4.61
N TYR A 40 11.79 4.37 -4.74
CA TYR A 40 11.63 3.65 -6.00
C TYR A 40 10.22 3.10 -6.11
N VAL A 41 9.55 3.43 -7.21
CA VAL A 41 8.20 2.94 -7.52
C VAL A 41 8.17 2.34 -8.92
N TRP A 42 7.35 1.32 -9.12
CA TRP A 42 7.06 0.80 -10.44
C TRP A 42 6.00 1.67 -11.11
N GLU A 43 6.35 2.31 -12.22
CA GLU A 43 5.47 3.21 -12.97
C GLU A 43 5.74 3.04 -14.46
N ASN A 44 4.67 2.90 -15.26
CA ASN A 44 4.77 2.75 -16.72
C ASN A 44 5.73 1.64 -17.18
N GLY A 45 5.75 0.50 -16.48
CA GLY A 45 6.55 -0.66 -16.86
C GLY A 45 8.04 -0.59 -16.50
N LYS A 46 8.45 0.39 -15.68
CA LYS A 46 9.84 0.51 -15.20
C LYS A 46 9.90 1.00 -13.76
N VAL A 47 11.07 0.81 -13.13
CA VAL A 47 11.38 1.38 -11.82
C VAL A 47 11.76 2.86 -12.00
N VAL A 48 11.12 3.74 -11.25
CA VAL A 48 11.35 5.19 -11.26
C VAL A 48 11.68 5.66 -9.84
N ALA A 49 12.72 6.47 -9.70
CA ALA A 49 13.04 7.18 -8.47
C ALA A 49 12.17 8.44 -8.32
N LYS A 50 11.44 8.56 -7.22
CA LYS A 50 10.67 9.76 -6.87
C LYS A 50 11.24 10.42 -5.63
N LYS A 51 11.13 11.75 -5.60
CA LYS A 51 11.42 12.52 -4.38
C LYS A 51 10.42 12.11 -3.27
N PRO A 52 10.91 11.95 -2.03
CA PRO A 52 10.11 11.39 -0.93
C PRO A 52 9.03 12.33 -0.38
#